data_AF-A0A371BS66-F1
#
_entry.id   AF-A0A371BS66-F1
#
_cell.length_a   1.000
_cell.length_b   1.000
_cell.length_c   1.000
_cell.angle_alpha   90.00
_cell.angle_beta   90.00
_cell.angle_gamma   90.00
#
_symmetry.space_group_name_H-M   'P 1'
#
loop_
_entity.id
_entity.type
_entity.pdbx_description
1 polymer ?
#
loop_
_entity_poly.entity_id
_entity_poly.type
_entity_poly.pdbx_seq_one_letter_code
_entity_poly.pdbx_strand_id
1 'polypeptide(L)'
;MPEERHPAPSVPSAPAGQASGLPPAPAYGRRSVADVLTSAAASLGIDGFANTLGLPAASRVCVVLADGLGRNLLKQKTAHTPFLRSVIQAGQGDIPVWLDSAFPSTTAAALASFGTGLPPGQHGMVGYDVLDPEQDKVVNLLGNWDPGVDPEQWQPFPTVLERAAGQVDVTTISLPQFGDSPMTRAALRGGRFLPATTAHARTAAAAEAMAGSGPSLMYFYLNDLDKAGHRYGCQSEQWEHQLEELDATMKRLHASLPAGTSILLTADHGMLDVPEQHRIDFSADPALVDGVRHTAGEPRMVHLYLEEGRDRDRLLAAWRARFGGRVWAFTREEALAAGLFGDVRPAVEGRIGDIMIAARDSLALYDTRRSRPTAMEVVGQHGSLTKAEREVPLLFFQAGGKGPRRG
;
A
#
# COMPACT_ATOMS: atom_id res chain seq x y z
N MET A 1 -20.99 44.48 -44.27
CA MET A 1 -20.96 44.23 -42.81
C MET A 1 -20.72 42.74 -42.60
N PRO A 2 -19.46 42.29 -42.48
CA PRO A 2 -19.17 40.89 -42.19
C PRO A 2 -19.21 40.65 -40.67
N GLU A 3 -19.79 39.52 -40.27
CA GLU A 3 -19.92 39.07 -38.88
C GLU A 3 -18.55 38.89 -38.20
N GLU A 4 -18.36 39.57 -37.06
CA GLU A 4 -17.24 39.40 -36.16
C GLU A 4 -17.28 38.01 -35.51
N ARG A 5 -16.30 37.16 -35.83
CA ARG A 5 -16.04 35.92 -35.08
C ARG A 5 -15.25 36.26 -33.84
N HIS A 6 -15.85 36.07 -32.66
CA HIS A 6 -15.17 36.08 -31.39
C HIS A 6 -14.11 34.96 -31.32
N PRO A 7 -12.87 35.23 -30.87
CA PRO A 7 -11.87 34.19 -30.67
C PRO A 7 -12.18 33.39 -29.40
N ALA A 8 -12.07 32.06 -29.51
CA ALA A 8 -12.17 31.14 -28.38
C ALA A 8 -11.04 31.41 -27.35
N PRO A 9 -11.29 31.17 -26.04
CA PRO A 9 -10.29 31.41 -25.01
C PRO A 9 -9.10 30.46 -25.19
N SER A 10 -7.92 31.04 -25.34
CA SER A 10 -6.64 30.34 -25.39
C SER A 10 -6.37 29.65 -24.06
N VAL A 11 -6.29 28.32 -24.09
CA VAL A 11 -5.77 27.50 -22.98
C VAL A 11 -4.30 27.88 -22.77
N PRO A 12 -3.87 28.24 -21.54
CA PRO A 12 -2.47 28.56 -21.31
C PRO A 12 -1.63 27.30 -21.51
N SER A 13 -0.72 27.36 -22.48
CA SER A 13 0.32 26.36 -22.69
C SER A 13 1.24 26.32 -21.46
N ALA A 14 1.34 25.16 -20.82
CA ALA A 14 2.29 24.93 -19.74
C ALA A 14 3.73 25.25 -20.21
N PRO A 15 4.56 25.88 -19.36
CA PRO A 15 5.95 26.12 -19.72
C PRO A 15 6.67 24.77 -19.82
N ALA A 16 7.47 24.62 -20.88
CA ALA A 16 8.31 23.46 -21.12
C ALA A 16 9.45 23.39 -20.08
N GLY A 17 9.14 22.82 -18.91
CA GLY A 17 10.13 22.20 -18.01
C GLY A 17 10.13 20.70 -18.28
N GLN A 18 11.31 20.11 -18.49
CA GLN A 18 11.47 18.68 -18.77
C GLN A 18 10.68 17.84 -17.74
N ALA A 19 9.66 17.12 -18.20
CA ALA A 19 8.93 16.18 -17.36
C ALA A 19 9.93 15.18 -16.77
N SER A 20 9.98 15.10 -15.43
CA SER A 20 10.99 14.43 -14.59
C SER A 20 11.17 12.92 -14.80
N GLY A 21 10.60 12.34 -15.86
CA GLY A 21 10.67 10.91 -16.18
C GLY A 21 10.05 10.00 -15.11
N LEU A 22 9.35 10.60 -14.13
CA LEU A 22 8.67 9.89 -13.06
C LEU A 22 7.44 9.15 -13.61
N PRO A 23 7.17 7.92 -13.14
CA PRO A 23 5.88 7.27 -13.35
C PRO A 23 4.72 8.14 -12.85
N PRO A 24 3.52 8.04 -13.45
CA PRO A 24 2.37 8.82 -13.01
C PRO A 24 2.01 8.50 -11.56
N ALA A 25 1.46 9.46 -10.81
CA ALA A 25 0.99 9.22 -9.44
C ALA A 25 -0.02 8.05 -9.35
N PRO A 26 -0.17 7.43 -8.16
CA PRO A 26 -1.29 6.52 -7.91
C PRO A 26 -2.63 7.18 -8.25
N ALA A 27 -3.57 6.39 -8.77
CA ALA A 27 -4.89 6.89 -9.18
C ALA A 27 -5.85 7.06 -7.99
N TYR A 28 -5.45 7.86 -6.99
CA TYR A 28 -6.25 8.18 -5.81
C TYR A 28 -7.64 8.71 -6.19
N GLY A 29 -8.69 8.25 -5.48
CA GLY A 29 -10.08 8.62 -5.73
C GLY A 29 -10.69 7.97 -6.98
N ARG A 30 -10.02 6.97 -7.57
CA ARG A 30 -10.45 6.31 -8.81
C ARG A 30 -10.20 4.80 -8.77
N ARG A 31 -8.94 4.38 -8.68
CA ARG A 31 -8.54 2.96 -8.75
C ARG A 31 -7.24 2.68 -7.99
N SER A 32 -7.21 3.08 -6.73
CA SER A 32 -6.10 2.84 -5.81
C SER A 32 -6.50 2.00 -4.61
N VAL A 33 -5.52 1.54 -3.82
CA VAL A 33 -5.79 0.83 -2.55
C VAL A 33 -6.60 1.68 -1.56
N ALA A 34 -6.54 3.02 -1.64
CA ALA A 34 -7.35 3.92 -0.83
C ALA A 34 -8.86 3.81 -1.14
N ASP A 35 -9.20 3.36 -2.34
CA ASP A 35 -10.58 3.30 -2.82
C ASP A 35 -11.33 2.03 -2.36
N VAL A 36 -10.63 1.07 -1.73
CA VAL A 36 -11.17 -0.27 -1.47
C VAL A 36 -12.17 -0.26 -0.32
N LEU A 37 -11.76 0.18 0.89
CA LEU A 37 -12.68 0.21 2.03
C LEU A 37 -13.78 1.25 1.85
N THR A 38 -13.48 2.39 1.22
CA THR A 38 -14.50 3.41 0.95
C THR A 38 -15.57 2.90 -0.01
N SER A 39 -15.18 2.19 -1.08
CA SER A 39 -16.15 1.58 -2.00
C SER A 39 -16.92 0.43 -1.34
N ALA A 40 -16.27 -0.37 -0.50
CA ALA A 40 -16.91 -1.44 0.27
C ALA A 40 -17.94 -0.89 1.26
N ALA A 41 -17.63 0.21 1.95
CA ALA A 41 -18.55 0.88 2.85
C ALA A 41 -19.74 1.50 2.07
N ALA A 42 -19.46 2.16 0.95
CA ALA A 42 -20.50 2.73 0.10
C ALA A 42 -21.45 1.67 -0.49
N SER A 43 -20.93 0.49 -0.85
CA SER A 43 -21.77 -0.61 -1.37
C SER A 43 -22.68 -1.25 -0.32
N LEU A 44 -22.36 -1.09 0.97
CA LEU A 44 -23.23 -1.41 2.10
C LEU A 44 -24.29 -0.34 2.39
N GLY A 45 -24.27 0.79 1.67
CA GLY A 45 -25.16 1.92 1.90
C GLY A 45 -24.78 2.80 3.10
N ILE A 46 -23.50 2.77 3.51
CA ILE A 46 -23.00 3.58 4.64
C ILE A 46 -22.80 5.03 4.17
N ASP A 47 -23.34 5.98 4.92
CA ASP A 47 -23.29 7.40 4.57
C ASP A 47 -21.86 7.97 4.61
N GLY A 48 -21.58 8.88 3.67
CA GLY A 48 -20.31 9.63 3.61
C GLY A 48 -19.16 8.90 2.91
N PHE A 49 -19.43 7.83 2.16
CA PHE A 49 -18.46 7.15 1.31
C PHE A 49 -18.89 7.14 -0.16
N ALA A 50 -17.89 7.13 -1.05
CA ALA A 50 -18.10 7.05 -2.49
C ALA A 50 -17.66 5.68 -3.03
N ASN A 51 -18.46 5.10 -3.92
CA ASN A 51 -18.18 3.83 -4.58
C ASN A 51 -17.44 4.05 -5.90
N THR A 52 -16.16 4.40 -5.82
CA THR A 52 -15.32 4.69 -7.00
C THR A 52 -14.96 3.41 -7.78
N LEU A 53 -14.98 2.25 -7.12
CA LEU A 53 -14.69 0.95 -7.74
C LEU A 53 -15.90 0.27 -8.40
N GLY A 54 -17.09 0.88 -8.33
CA GLY A 54 -18.29 0.36 -8.97
C GLY A 54 -18.80 -0.96 -8.39
N LEU A 55 -18.60 -1.19 -7.09
CA LEU A 55 -19.04 -2.41 -6.42
C LEU A 55 -20.58 -2.52 -6.40
N PRO A 56 -21.18 -3.69 -6.61
CA PRO A 56 -22.63 -3.85 -6.51
C PRO A 56 -23.09 -3.67 -5.06
N ALA A 57 -24.35 -3.25 -4.89
CA ALA A 57 -24.97 -3.17 -3.57
C ALA A 57 -24.90 -4.52 -2.85
N ALA A 58 -24.54 -4.48 -1.56
CA ALA A 58 -24.32 -5.67 -0.76
C ALA A 58 -24.88 -5.47 0.65
N SER A 59 -25.20 -6.58 1.33
CA SER A 59 -25.48 -6.56 2.77
C SER A 59 -24.25 -7.00 3.59
N ARG A 60 -23.32 -7.74 2.99
CA ARG A 60 -22.10 -8.19 3.66
C ARG A 60 -20.93 -8.03 2.71
N VAL A 61 -19.85 -7.42 3.19
CA VAL A 61 -18.62 -7.25 2.44
C VAL A 61 -17.43 -7.74 3.26
N CYS A 62 -16.67 -8.68 2.71
CA CYS A 62 -15.41 -9.17 3.26
C CYS A 62 -14.26 -8.71 2.35
N VAL A 63 -13.43 -7.83 2.88
CA VAL A 63 -12.24 -7.31 2.19
C VAL A 63 -11.02 -8.05 2.71
N VAL A 64 -10.44 -8.88 1.85
CA VAL A 64 -9.21 -9.62 2.10
C VAL A 64 -8.03 -8.83 1.55
N LEU A 65 -7.07 -8.49 2.42
CA LEU A 65 -5.81 -7.90 2.03
C LEU A 65 -4.69 -8.93 2.25
N ALA A 66 -4.08 -9.35 1.14
CA ALA A 66 -2.92 -10.23 1.11
C ALA A 66 -1.67 -9.40 0.87
N ASP A 67 -0.93 -9.13 1.95
CA ASP A 67 0.28 -8.30 1.96
C ASP A 67 1.33 -8.84 0.96
N GLY A 68 1.90 -7.95 0.14
CA GLY A 68 2.91 -8.29 -0.86
C GLY A 68 2.43 -9.05 -2.11
N LEU A 69 1.13 -9.20 -2.32
CA LEU A 69 0.58 -9.86 -3.51
C LEU A 69 0.56 -8.91 -4.73
N GLY A 70 1.66 -8.90 -5.49
CA GLY A 70 1.74 -8.13 -6.73
C GLY A 70 0.88 -8.70 -7.87
N ARG A 71 0.25 -7.82 -8.67
CA ARG A 71 -0.59 -8.21 -9.81
C ARG A 71 0.15 -9.10 -10.81
N ASN A 72 1.38 -8.70 -11.15
CA ASN A 72 2.21 -9.44 -12.10
C ASN A 72 2.64 -10.80 -11.54
N LEU A 73 2.90 -10.90 -10.23
CA LEU A 73 3.24 -12.16 -9.57
C LEU A 73 2.04 -13.12 -9.62
N LEU A 74 0.84 -12.68 -9.26
CA LEU A 74 -0.37 -13.50 -9.36
C LEU A 74 -0.61 -14.00 -10.79
N LYS A 75 -0.42 -13.12 -11.80
CA LYS A 75 -0.55 -13.49 -13.21
C LYS A 75 0.49 -14.52 -13.66
N GLN A 76 1.74 -14.39 -13.22
CA GLN A 76 2.81 -15.32 -13.57
C GLN A 76 2.61 -16.70 -12.91
N LYS A 77 2.07 -16.72 -11.69
CA LYS A 77 1.95 -17.93 -10.85
C LYS A 77 0.53 -18.47 -10.77
N THR A 78 -0.34 -18.10 -11.72
CA THR A 78 -1.77 -18.48 -11.73
C THR A 78 -2.00 -20.01 -11.74
N ALA A 79 -1.01 -20.81 -12.15
CA ALA A 79 -1.07 -22.26 -12.07
C ALA A 79 -1.17 -22.80 -10.62
N HIS A 80 -0.59 -22.08 -9.65
CA HIS A 80 -0.64 -22.41 -8.21
C HIS A 80 -1.94 -21.94 -7.53
N THR A 81 -2.77 -21.17 -8.23
CA THR A 81 -4.00 -20.59 -7.67
C THR A 81 -5.23 -21.03 -8.46
N PRO A 82 -5.61 -22.32 -8.44
CA PRO A 82 -6.71 -22.81 -9.26
C PRO A 82 -8.06 -22.16 -8.92
N PHE A 83 -8.31 -21.80 -7.66
CA PHE A 83 -9.55 -21.11 -7.28
C PHE A 83 -9.54 -19.66 -7.77
N LEU A 84 -8.48 -18.89 -7.50
CA LEU A 84 -8.37 -17.51 -7.97
C LEU A 84 -8.36 -17.43 -9.50
N ARG A 85 -7.75 -18.42 -10.17
CA ARG A 85 -7.84 -18.56 -11.63
C ARG A 85 -9.28 -18.70 -12.10
N SER A 86 -10.11 -19.51 -11.42
CA SER A 86 -11.52 -19.63 -11.78
C SER A 86 -12.31 -18.34 -11.56
N VAL A 87 -11.97 -17.57 -10.51
CA VAL A 87 -12.55 -16.24 -10.25
C VAL A 87 -12.19 -15.26 -11.37
N ILE A 88 -10.91 -15.21 -11.75
CA ILE A 88 -10.43 -14.36 -12.85
C ILE A 88 -11.12 -14.72 -14.17
N GLN A 89 -11.31 -16.02 -14.45
CA GLN A 89 -11.96 -16.50 -15.67
C GLN A 89 -13.48 -16.22 -15.71
N ALA A 90 -14.14 -16.24 -14.55
CA ALA A 90 -15.55 -15.88 -14.45
C ALA A 90 -15.81 -14.40 -14.78
N GLY A 91 -14.79 -13.55 -14.57
CA GLY A 91 -14.88 -12.11 -14.79
C GLY A 91 -15.61 -11.39 -13.65
N GLN A 92 -15.41 -10.07 -13.59
CA GLN A 92 -15.96 -9.20 -12.53
C GLN A 92 -16.67 -7.96 -13.09
N GLY A 93 -17.12 -8.03 -14.35
CA GLY A 93 -17.81 -6.93 -15.03
C GLY A 93 -16.94 -5.68 -15.12
N ASP A 94 -17.52 -4.53 -14.76
CA ASP A 94 -16.87 -3.22 -14.81
C ASP A 94 -15.96 -2.92 -13.61
N ILE A 95 -15.91 -3.80 -12.61
CA ILE A 95 -15.04 -3.63 -11.43
C ILE A 95 -13.57 -3.73 -11.89
N PRO A 96 -12.69 -2.77 -11.53
CA PRO A 96 -11.29 -2.80 -11.93
C PRO A 96 -10.58 -4.10 -11.54
N VAL A 97 -9.83 -4.72 -12.45
CA VAL A 97 -9.10 -5.98 -12.16
C VAL A 97 -7.76 -5.77 -11.44
N TRP A 98 -7.37 -4.52 -11.21
CA TRP A 98 -6.15 -4.12 -10.52
C TRP A 98 -6.25 -2.69 -9.98
N LEU A 99 -5.40 -2.38 -9.00
CA LEU A 99 -5.32 -1.07 -8.35
C LEU A 99 -3.87 -0.58 -8.32
N ASP A 100 -3.70 0.74 -8.21
CA ASP A 100 -2.44 1.34 -7.79
C ASP A 100 -2.29 1.26 -6.25
N SER A 101 -1.16 0.76 -5.78
CA SER A 101 -0.68 0.96 -4.40
C SER A 101 -0.47 2.45 -4.10
N ALA A 102 -0.34 2.80 -2.83
CA ALA A 102 0.09 4.13 -2.43
C ALA A 102 1.55 4.38 -2.85
N PHE A 103 1.97 5.65 -2.80
CA PHE A 103 3.38 6.02 -2.87
C PHE A 103 3.90 6.55 -1.52
N PRO A 104 5.03 6.04 -1.01
CA PRO A 104 5.74 4.84 -1.48
C PRO A 104 4.88 3.58 -1.39
N SER A 105 5.22 2.57 -2.20
CA SER A 105 4.50 1.29 -2.22
C SER A 105 4.95 0.40 -1.05
N THR A 106 4.71 0.91 0.16
CA THR A 106 5.15 0.32 1.43
C THR A 106 3.94 0.09 2.32
N THR A 107 3.98 -0.95 3.15
CA THR A 107 2.87 -1.34 4.02
C THR A 107 2.34 -0.17 4.85
N ALA A 108 3.23 0.66 5.42
CA ALA A 108 2.83 1.81 6.24
C ALA A 108 1.98 2.84 5.48
N ALA A 109 2.40 3.21 4.27
CA ALA A 109 1.66 4.17 3.45
C ALA A 109 0.39 3.54 2.85
N ALA A 110 0.50 2.32 2.33
CA ALA A 110 -0.58 1.65 1.64
C ALA A 110 -1.72 1.22 2.58
N LEU A 111 -1.42 0.68 3.76
CA LEU A 111 -2.46 0.35 4.75
C LEU A 111 -3.10 1.59 5.37
N ALA A 112 -2.35 2.70 5.54
CA ALA A 112 -2.93 3.96 5.96
C ALA A 112 -3.85 4.56 4.90
N SER A 113 -3.47 4.47 3.62
CA SER A 113 -4.34 4.85 2.51
C SER A 113 -5.59 3.96 2.45
N PHE A 114 -5.43 2.64 2.52
CA PHE A 114 -6.52 1.66 2.55
C PHE A 114 -7.48 1.91 3.72
N GLY A 115 -6.94 2.12 4.91
CA GLY A 115 -7.69 2.28 6.15
C GLY A 115 -8.45 3.59 6.26
N THR A 116 -7.91 4.68 5.70
CA THR A 116 -8.49 6.03 5.83
C THR A 116 -9.24 6.49 4.58
N GLY A 117 -8.96 5.87 3.42
CA GLY A 117 -9.44 6.33 2.13
C GLY A 117 -8.75 7.60 1.63
N LEU A 118 -7.64 8.00 2.24
CA LEU A 118 -6.91 9.23 1.93
C LEU A 118 -5.54 8.92 1.31
N PRO A 119 -4.94 9.85 0.54
CA PRO A 119 -3.58 9.69 0.07
C PRO A 119 -2.55 10.01 1.19
N PRO A 120 -1.28 9.59 1.05
CA PRO A 120 -0.24 9.80 2.07
C PRO A 120 0.03 11.23 2.49
N GLY A 121 -0.13 12.18 1.56
CA GLY A 121 -0.06 13.61 1.82
C GLY A 121 -1.09 14.10 2.83
N GLN A 122 -2.21 13.40 2.97
CA GLN A 122 -3.25 13.68 3.95
C GLN A 122 -3.00 12.92 5.25
N HIS A 123 -2.97 11.58 5.21
CA HIS A 123 -2.87 10.78 6.43
C HIS A 123 -1.48 10.84 7.10
N GLY A 124 -0.46 11.35 6.42
CA GLY A 124 0.85 11.65 7.00
C GLY A 124 1.77 10.45 7.19
N MET A 125 1.44 9.30 6.61
CA MET A 125 2.26 8.08 6.61
C MET A 125 2.96 7.99 5.26
N VAL A 126 4.06 8.73 5.11
CA VAL A 126 4.71 9.01 3.81
C VAL A 126 5.95 8.15 3.53
N GLY A 127 6.17 7.09 4.31
CA GLY A 127 7.30 6.17 4.18
C GLY A 127 7.33 5.12 5.28
N TYR A 128 8.26 4.17 5.16
CA TYR A 128 8.55 3.18 6.20
C TYR A 128 9.28 3.82 7.40
N ASP A 129 10.43 4.44 7.14
CA ASP A 129 11.10 5.36 8.05
C ASP A 129 10.91 6.78 7.54
N VAL A 130 10.59 7.74 8.43
CA VAL A 130 10.44 9.15 8.07
C VAL A 130 11.00 10.04 9.17
N LEU A 131 11.30 11.30 8.84
CA LEU A 131 11.65 12.27 9.86
C LEU A 131 10.39 12.68 10.62
N ASP A 132 10.45 12.63 11.95
CA ASP A 132 9.60 13.41 12.83
C ASP A 132 10.24 14.81 12.99
N PRO A 133 9.64 15.87 12.41
CA PRO A 133 10.19 17.21 12.50
C PRO A 133 10.17 17.80 13.91
N GLU A 134 9.26 17.35 14.78
CA GLU A 134 9.14 17.86 16.15
C GLU A 134 10.24 17.30 17.05
N GLN A 135 10.58 16.03 16.85
CA GLN A 135 11.65 15.35 17.59
C GLN A 135 13.02 15.49 16.93
N ASP A 136 13.07 15.97 15.69
CA ASP A 136 14.25 15.95 14.82
C ASP A 136 14.91 14.55 14.74
N LYS A 137 14.08 13.53 14.55
CA LYS A 137 14.49 12.13 14.62
C LYS A 137 13.81 11.29 13.55
N VAL A 138 14.54 10.34 12.98
CA VAL A 138 13.93 9.34 12.10
C VAL A 138 13.16 8.31 12.94
N VAL A 139 11.88 8.16 12.62
CA VAL A 139 10.93 7.23 13.27
C VAL A 139 10.44 6.19 12.26
N ASN A 140 10.21 4.97 12.74
CA ASN A 140 9.63 3.90 11.92
C ASN A 140 8.11 3.86 12.10
N LEU A 141 7.37 3.70 11.01
CA LEU A 141 5.90 3.75 11.00
C LEU A 141 5.25 2.36 10.89
N LEU A 142 5.96 1.29 11.24
CA LEU A 142 5.44 -0.07 11.15
C LEU A 142 5.86 -0.97 12.33
N GLY A 143 7.04 -1.58 12.25
CA GLY A 143 7.48 -2.65 13.15
C GLY A 143 8.24 -2.17 14.39
N ASN A 144 8.91 -1.02 14.28
CA ASN A 144 9.71 -0.42 15.36
C ASN A 144 9.20 0.99 15.69
N TRP A 145 7.90 1.10 15.93
CA TRP A 145 7.24 2.38 16.18
C TRP A 145 7.88 3.14 17.35
N ASP A 146 8.14 4.43 17.15
CA ASP A 146 8.75 5.25 18.18
C ASP A 146 7.76 5.55 19.32
N PRO A 147 8.10 5.25 20.59
CA PRO A 147 7.17 5.45 21.71
C PRO A 147 6.82 6.91 22.00
N GLY A 148 7.61 7.87 21.50
CA GLY A 148 7.32 9.30 21.57
C GLY A 148 6.32 9.78 20.51
N VAL A 149 6.00 8.96 19.52
CA VAL A 149 5.02 9.29 18.47
C VAL A 149 3.66 8.67 18.81
N ASP A 150 2.68 9.50 19.15
CA ASP A 150 1.30 9.06 19.30
C ASP A 150 0.69 8.71 17.92
N PRO A 151 0.27 7.45 17.68
CA PRO A 151 -0.27 7.02 16.39
C PRO A 151 -1.50 7.82 15.93
N GLU A 152 -2.38 8.19 16.87
CA GLU A 152 -3.63 8.89 16.57
C GLU A 152 -3.44 10.40 16.38
N GLN A 153 -2.34 10.96 16.88
CA GLN A 153 -1.95 12.34 16.56
C GLN A 153 -1.17 12.40 15.24
N TRP A 154 -0.34 11.38 14.98
CA TRP A 154 0.42 11.28 13.74
C TRP A 154 -0.50 11.16 12.52
N GLN A 155 -1.53 10.31 12.63
CA GLN A 155 -2.64 10.14 11.70
C GLN A 155 -3.94 10.57 12.40
N PRO A 156 -4.43 11.79 12.18
CA PRO A 156 -5.56 12.34 12.95
C PRO A 156 -6.95 12.12 12.31
N PHE A 157 -7.03 11.51 11.12
CA PHE A 157 -8.32 11.37 10.42
C PHE A 157 -9.01 10.06 10.82
N PRO A 158 -10.34 10.04 11.01
CA PRO A 158 -11.05 8.81 11.26
C PRO A 158 -10.83 7.78 10.16
N THR A 159 -10.64 6.52 10.53
CA THR A 159 -10.56 5.42 9.57
C THR A 159 -11.95 5.14 8.98
N VAL A 160 -11.98 4.44 7.84
CA VAL A 160 -13.23 3.92 7.26
C VAL A 160 -13.91 2.96 8.24
N LEU A 161 -13.14 2.13 8.94
CA LEU A 161 -13.64 1.15 9.89
C LEU A 161 -14.30 1.81 11.12
N GLU A 162 -13.72 2.88 11.67
CA GLU A 162 -14.31 3.67 12.76
C GLU A 162 -15.67 4.26 12.35
N ARG A 163 -15.70 4.90 11.17
CA ARG A 163 -16.90 5.55 10.65
C ARG A 163 -18.00 4.53 10.32
N ALA A 164 -17.63 3.37 9.79
CA ALA A 164 -18.56 2.29 9.46
C ALA A 164 -19.12 1.61 10.73
N ALA A 165 -18.34 1.51 11.81
CA ALA A 165 -18.76 0.85 13.05
C ALA A 165 -19.94 1.56 13.76
N GLY A 166 -20.20 2.83 13.44
CA GLY A 166 -21.39 3.53 13.90
C GLY A 166 -22.69 3.17 13.16
N GLN A 167 -22.60 2.40 12.06
CA GLN A 167 -23.74 2.13 11.16
C GLN A 167 -23.95 0.62 10.90
N VAL A 168 -22.87 -0.17 10.88
CA VAL A 168 -22.92 -1.62 10.61
C VAL A 168 -22.00 -2.39 11.55
N ASP A 169 -22.12 -3.73 11.60
CA ASP A 169 -21.13 -4.54 12.32
C ASP A 169 -19.80 -4.52 11.55
N VAL A 170 -18.73 -4.04 12.21
CA VAL A 170 -17.39 -3.99 11.64
C VAL A 170 -16.48 -4.93 12.40
N THR A 171 -15.81 -5.81 11.66
CA THR A 171 -14.88 -6.80 12.23
C THR A 171 -13.54 -6.81 11.49
N THR A 172 -12.45 -6.78 12.24
CA THR A 172 -11.10 -7.03 11.73
C THR A 172 -10.63 -8.41 12.18
N ILE A 173 -10.16 -9.24 11.24
CA ILE A 173 -9.54 -10.55 11.49
C ILE A 173 -8.08 -10.49 11.08
N SER A 174 -7.20 -10.68 12.06
CA SER A 174 -5.76 -10.62 11.85
C SER A 174 -5.01 -11.38 12.94
N LEU A 175 -3.68 -11.38 12.87
CA LEU A 175 -2.83 -11.99 13.89
C LEU A 175 -2.92 -11.24 15.23
N PRO A 176 -2.83 -11.92 16.38
CA PRO A 176 -2.99 -11.30 17.70
C PRO A 176 -2.11 -10.07 17.94
N GLN A 177 -0.85 -10.10 17.49
CA GLN A 177 0.09 -8.98 17.71
C GLN A 177 -0.29 -7.68 17.01
N PHE A 178 -1.22 -7.71 16.05
CA PHE A 178 -1.70 -6.51 15.37
C PHE A 178 -2.92 -5.86 16.05
N GLY A 179 -3.52 -6.51 17.04
CA GLY A 179 -4.79 -6.05 17.65
C GLY A 179 -4.75 -4.64 18.20
N ASP A 180 -3.63 -4.27 18.84
CA ASP A 180 -3.40 -2.95 19.40
C ASP A 180 -2.05 -2.36 18.93
N SER A 181 -1.60 -2.77 17.75
CA SER A 181 -0.34 -2.23 17.21
C SER A 181 -0.49 -0.72 16.93
N PRO A 182 0.58 0.08 17.07
CA PRO A 182 0.58 1.48 16.70
C PRO A 182 0.07 1.73 15.27
N MET A 183 0.45 0.86 14.32
CA MET A 183 -0.03 0.91 12.96
C MET A 183 -1.55 0.72 12.87
N THR A 184 -2.11 -0.26 13.59
CA THR A 184 -3.56 -0.46 13.66
C THR A 184 -4.25 0.76 14.27
N ARG A 185 -3.73 1.30 15.37
CA ARG A 185 -4.26 2.52 16.01
C ARG A 185 -4.21 3.71 15.06
N ALA A 186 -3.13 3.90 14.30
CA ALA A 186 -3.02 4.99 13.33
C ALA A 186 -3.96 4.83 12.14
N ALA A 187 -4.09 3.63 11.57
CA ALA A 187 -4.66 3.49 10.22
C ALA A 187 -5.91 2.61 10.12
N LEU A 188 -6.10 1.67 11.03
CA LEU A 188 -7.05 0.55 10.88
C LEU A 188 -7.91 0.33 12.15
N ARG A 189 -7.96 1.31 13.06
CA ARG A 189 -8.78 1.27 14.27
C ARG A 189 -10.27 1.31 13.91
N GLY A 190 -11.12 0.92 14.87
CA GLY A 190 -12.56 0.83 14.70
C GLY A 190 -13.09 -0.61 14.54
N GLY A 191 -14.32 -0.83 14.98
CA GLY A 191 -14.94 -2.17 14.99
C GLY A 191 -14.34 -3.13 16.02
N ARG A 192 -14.71 -4.40 15.93
CA ARG A 192 -14.21 -5.49 16.78
C ARG A 192 -12.97 -6.12 16.17
N PHE A 193 -11.93 -6.38 16.97
CA PHE A 193 -10.77 -7.15 16.53
C PHE A 193 -10.88 -8.61 16.98
N LEU A 194 -10.84 -9.55 16.04
CA LEU A 194 -10.88 -10.99 16.29
C LEU A 194 -9.53 -11.62 15.97
N PRO A 195 -8.70 -11.89 16.99
CA PRO A 195 -7.36 -12.45 16.79
C PRO A 195 -7.42 -13.94 16.43
N ALA A 196 -6.68 -14.36 15.42
CA ALA A 196 -6.47 -15.77 15.11
C ALA A 196 -5.14 -16.01 14.38
N THR A 197 -4.42 -17.07 14.75
CA THR A 197 -3.04 -17.32 14.27
C THR A 197 -2.99 -18.08 12.95
N THR A 198 -3.85 -19.09 12.76
CA THR A 198 -3.82 -19.93 11.55
C THR A 198 -4.82 -19.43 10.51
N ALA A 199 -4.54 -19.67 9.23
CA ALA A 199 -5.49 -19.36 8.16
C ALA A 199 -6.85 -20.03 8.40
N HIS A 200 -6.86 -21.29 8.87
CA HIS A 200 -8.10 -22.00 9.19
C HIS A 200 -8.89 -21.32 10.31
N ALA A 201 -8.25 -21.00 11.43
CA ALA A 201 -8.89 -20.31 12.55
C ALA A 201 -9.42 -18.93 12.14
N ARG A 202 -8.65 -18.18 11.34
CA ARG A 202 -9.10 -16.89 10.76
C ARG A 202 -10.35 -17.07 9.90
N THR A 203 -10.39 -18.06 8.99
CA THR A 203 -11.59 -18.32 8.17
C THR A 203 -12.81 -18.81 8.97
N ALA A 204 -12.59 -19.53 10.07
CA ALA A 204 -13.67 -19.96 10.96
C ALA A 204 -14.27 -18.77 11.72
N ALA A 205 -13.41 -17.92 12.31
CA ALA A 205 -13.82 -16.68 12.94
C ALA A 205 -14.55 -15.74 11.97
N ALA A 206 -14.13 -15.70 10.70
CA ALA A 206 -14.80 -14.93 9.66
C ALA A 206 -16.24 -15.41 9.42
N ALA A 207 -16.41 -16.72 9.27
CA ALA A 207 -17.72 -17.32 9.06
C ALA A 207 -18.65 -17.13 10.27
N GLU A 208 -18.13 -17.20 11.50
CA GLU A 208 -18.90 -16.95 12.72
C GLU A 208 -19.32 -15.47 12.82
N ALA A 209 -18.37 -14.55 12.67
CA ALA A 209 -18.63 -13.12 12.80
C ALA A 209 -19.64 -12.60 11.76
N MET A 210 -19.60 -13.11 10.52
CA MET A 210 -20.52 -12.68 9.46
C MET A 210 -21.85 -13.45 9.44
N ALA A 211 -22.06 -14.43 10.33
CA ALA A 211 -23.28 -15.26 10.34
C ALA A 211 -24.56 -14.49 10.72
N GLY A 212 -24.42 -13.32 11.37
CA GLY A 212 -25.55 -12.46 11.73
C GLY A 212 -26.37 -11.99 10.52
N SER A 213 -27.63 -11.64 10.76
CA SER A 213 -28.57 -11.21 9.71
C SER A 213 -28.41 -9.74 9.26
N GLY A 214 -27.75 -8.91 10.07
CA GLY A 214 -27.54 -7.49 9.78
C GLY A 214 -26.41 -7.21 8.79
N PRO A 215 -26.30 -5.96 8.31
CA PRO A 215 -25.19 -5.55 7.45
C PRO A 215 -23.84 -5.65 8.15
N SER A 216 -22.79 -6.08 7.44
CA SER A 216 -21.46 -6.17 8.01
C SER A 216 -20.32 -5.90 7.03
N LEU A 217 -19.29 -5.23 7.55
CA LEU A 217 -18.02 -4.98 6.88
C LEU A 217 -16.90 -5.73 7.62
N MET A 218 -16.17 -6.57 6.89
CA MET A 218 -15.04 -7.31 7.43
C MET A 218 -13.74 -6.92 6.73
N TYR A 219 -12.71 -6.65 7.52
CA TYR A 219 -11.33 -6.57 7.07
C TYR A 219 -10.58 -7.84 7.49
N PHE A 220 -10.04 -8.59 6.53
CA PHE A 220 -9.35 -9.86 6.75
C PHE A 220 -7.92 -9.76 6.23
N TYR A 221 -6.93 -9.82 7.12
CA TYR A 221 -5.53 -9.58 6.79
C TYR A 221 -4.68 -10.85 6.79
N LEU A 222 -3.84 -10.98 5.75
CA LEU A 222 -2.87 -12.06 5.55
C LEU A 222 -1.51 -11.45 5.22
N ASN A 223 -0.46 -11.82 5.95
CA ASN A 223 0.90 -11.29 5.74
C ASN A 223 1.96 -12.36 5.46
N ASP A 224 1.53 -13.58 5.21
CA ASP A 224 2.43 -14.72 5.08
C ASP A 224 3.20 -14.66 3.74
N LEU A 225 2.59 -14.12 2.68
CA LEU A 225 3.21 -13.92 1.36
C LEU A 225 4.35 -12.91 1.39
N ASP A 226 4.11 -11.71 1.94
CA ASP A 226 5.13 -10.68 2.11
C ASP A 226 6.35 -11.19 2.90
N LYS A 227 6.10 -11.82 4.06
CA LYS A 227 7.17 -12.44 4.88
C LYS A 227 7.99 -13.46 4.11
N ALA A 228 7.34 -14.34 3.35
CA ALA A 228 8.04 -15.33 2.52
C ALA A 228 8.84 -14.64 1.41
N GLY A 229 8.28 -13.59 0.79
CA GLY A 229 8.93 -12.80 -0.24
C GLY A 229 10.19 -12.11 0.27
N HIS A 230 10.11 -11.40 1.40
CA HIS A 230 11.27 -10.79 2.04
C HIS A 230 12.36 -11.79 2.40
N ARG A 231 11.99 -12.96 2.96
CA ARG A 231 12.97 -13.93 3.47
C ARG A 231 13.59 -14.79 2.37
N TYR A 232 12.80 -15.23 1.41
CA TYR A 232 13.21 -16.25 0.43
C TYR A 232 13.17 -15.76 -1.03
N GLY A 233 12.50 -14.63 -1.29
CA GLY A 233 12.26 -14.10 -2.62
C GLY A 233 10.88 -14.50 -3.17
N CYS A 234 10.28 -13.62 -3.96
CA CYS A 234 8.97 -13.81 -4.61
C CYS A 234 9.00 -14.82 -5.76
N GLN A 235 10.18 -15.30 -6.15
CA GLN A 235 10.33 -16.40 -7.11
C GLN A 235 10.63 -17.77 -6.46
N SER A 236 10.61 -17.85 -5.12
CA SER A 236 10.95 -19.06 -4.38
C SER A 236 9.77 -20.04 -4.21
N GLU A 237 10.07 -21.32 -4.02
CA GLU A 237 9.06 -22.35 -3.68
C GLU A 237 8.34 -22.02 -2.36
N GLN A 238 9.04 -21.38 -1.41
CA GLN A 238 8.45 -20.96 -0.14
C GLN A 238 7.37 -19.89 -0.33
N TRP A 239 7.60 -18.95 -1.25
CA TRP A 239 6.60 -17.95 -1.60
C TRP A 239 5.44 -18.58 -2.38
N GLU A 240 5.72 -19.50 -3.31
CA GLU A 240 4.69 -20.26 -4.04
C GLU A 240 3.78 -21.05 -3.09
N HIS A 241 4.34 -21.68 -2.06
CA HIS A 241 3.56 -22.37 -1.04
C HIS A 241 2.61 -21.42 -0.29
N GLN A 242 3.06 -20.20 0.05
CA GLN A 242 2.16 -19.20 0.66
C GLN A 242 1.08 -18.71 -0.31
N LEU A 243 1.37 -18.69 -1.61
CA LEU A 243 0.37 -18.37 -2.64
C LEU A 243 -0.71 -19.46 -2.74
N GLU A 244 -0.33 -20.73 -2.65
CA GLU A 244 -1.25 -21.87 -2.58
C GLU A 244 -2.12 -21.81 -1.31
N GLU A 245 -1.55 -21.43 -0.17
CA GLU A 245 -2.30 -21.23 1.08
C GLU A 245 -3.28 -20.05 0.99
N LEU A 246 -2.91 -18.97 0.28
CA LEU A 246 -3.84 -17.89 -0.05
C LEU A 246 -5.02 -18.41 -0.88
N ASP A 247 -4.75 -19.14 -1.97
CA ASP A 247 -5.80 -19.73 -2.83
C ASP A 247 -6.77 -20.61 -2.01
N ALA A 248 -6.21 -21.49 -1.17
CA ALA A 248 -6.98 -22.34 -0.28
C ALA A 248 -7.80 -21.53 0.75
N THR A 249 -7.25 -20.43 1.27
CA THR A 249 -7.96 -19.51 2.18
C THR A 249 -9.14 -18.84 1.50
N MET A 250 -8.95 -18.34 0.27
CA MET A 250 -10.02 -17.71 -0.49
C MET A 250 -11.12 -18.70 -0.85
N LYS A 251 -10.75 -19.94 -1.21
CA LYS A 251 -11.71 -21.03 -1.44
C LYS A 251 -12.49 -21.38 -0.17
N ARG A 252 -11.85 -21.37 1.00
CA ARG A 252 -12.53 -21.59 2.29
C ARG A 252 -13.53 -20.47 2.58
N LEU A 253 -13.14 -19.20 2.44
CA LEU A 253 -14.04 -18.05 2.64
C LEU A 253 -15.23 -18.11 1.68
N HIS A 254 -15.00 -18.41 0.41
CA HIS A 254 -16.06 -18.61 -0.58
C HIS A 254 -17.11 -19.65 -0.13
N ALA A 255 -16.67 -20.75 0.48
CA ALA A 255 -17.54 -21.85 0.90
C ALA A 255 -18.12 -21.71 2.32
N SER A 256 -17.53 -20.87 3.17
CA SER A 256 -17.89 -20.78 4.60
C SER A 256 -18.69 -19.54 4.97
N LEU A 257 -18.49 -18.41 4.27
CA LEU A 257 -19.24 -17.18 4.49
C LEU A 257 -20.69 -17.33 4.03
N PRO A 258 -21.64 -16.53 4.57
CA PRO A 258 -23.03 -16.56 4.11
C PRO A 258 -23.13 -16.32 2.60
N ALA A 259 -24.04 -17.05 1.94
CA ALA A 259 -24.25 -16.92 0.49
C ALA A 259 -24.55 -15.45 0.11
N GLY A 260 -23.96 -14.99 -0.99
CA GLY A 260 -24.12 -13.62 -1.48
C GLY A 260 -23.26 -12.58 -0.75
N THR A 261 -22.43 -12.97 0.23
CA THR A 261 -21.40 -12.08 0.80
C THR A 261 -20.44 -11.67 -0.30
N SER A 262 -20.25 -10.36 -0.52
CA SER A 262 -19.26 -9.85 -1.45
C SER A 262 -17.86 -10.04 -0.87
N ILE A 263 -16.95 -10.65 -1.63
CA ILE A 263 -15.56 -10.86 -1.25
C ILE A 263 -14.67 -10.08 -2.22
N LEU A 264 -13.83 -9.22 -1.66
CA LEU A 264 -12.76 -8.53 -2.40
C LEU A 264 -11.42 -9.11 -1.97
N LEU A 265 -10.56 -9.46 -2.91
CA LEU A 265 -9.15 -9.79 -2.65
C LEU A 265 -8.27 -8.73 -3.30
N THR A 266 -7.40 -8.12 -2.50
CA THR A 266 -6.37 -7.19 -2.98
C THR A 266 -5.09 -7.29 -2.16
N ALA A 267 -4.15 -6.38 -2.40
CA ALA A 267 -2.91 -6.24 -1.67
C ALA A 267 -2.64 -4.77 -1.38
N ASP A 268 -1.71 -4.51 -0.48
CA ASP A 268 -1.17 -3.19 -0.22
C ASP A 268 -0.08 -2.83 -1.24
N HIS A 269 0.82 -3.75 -1.58
CA HIS A 269 1.84 -3.61 -2.62
C HIS A 269 2.18 -4.96 -3.28
N GLY A 270 3.02 -4.90 -4.32
CA GLY A 270 3.70 -6.04 -4.91
C GLY A 270 5.13 -6.20 -4.39
N MET A 271 5.96 -6.94 -5.13
CA MET A 271 7.29 -7.33 -4.69
C MET A 271 8.17 -7.67 -5.90
N LEU A 272 9.49 -7.49 -5.77
CA LEU A 272 10.48 -8.06 -6.68
C LEU A 272 11.74 -8.49 -5.95
N ASP A 273 12.48 -9.43 -6.53
CA ASP A 273 13.73 -9.91 -5.93
C ASP A 273 14.92 -9.03 -6.32
N VAL A 274 15.73 -8.67 -5.34
CA VAL A 274 16.98 -7.93 -5.54
C VAL A 274 18.17 -8.88 -5.30
N PRO A 275 18.99 -9.18 -6.34
CA PRO A 275 20.21 -9.97 -6.17
C PRO A 275 21.17 -9.34 -5.16
N GLU A 276 21.92 -10.16 -4.43
CA GLU A 276 22.84 -9.70 -3.37
C GLU A 276 23.81 -8.62 -3.87
N GLN A 277 24.40 -8.78 -5.06
CA GLN A 277 25.33 -7.82 -5.65
C GLN A 277 24.70 -6.46 -5.99
N HIS A 278 23.37 -6.33 -5.94
CA HIS A 278 22.64 -5.08 -6.15
C HIS A 278 22.04 -4.53 -4.85
N ARG A 279 22.43 -5.07 -3.69
CA ARG A 279 22.11 -4.53 -2.37
C ARG A 279 23.30 -3.69 -1.93
N ILE A 280 23.21 -2.39 -2.15
CA ILE A 280 24.33 -1.47 -2.07
C ILE A 280 24.22 -0.64 -0.79
N ASP A 281 25.29 -0.60 0.00
CA ASP A 281 25.47 0.43 1.01
C ASP A 281 25.88 1.74 0.33
N PHE A 282 24.96 2.69 0.23
CA PHE A 282 25.26 3.99 -0.37
C PHE A 282 26.00 4.91 0.59
N SER A 283 25.97 4.63 1.90
CA SER A 283 26.61 5.48 2.92
C SER A 283 28.14 5.41 2.89
N ALA A 284 28.69 4.37 2.27
CA ALA A 284 30.11 4.21 2.03
C ALA A 284 30.67 5.18 0.96
N ASP A 285 29.81 5.85 0.19
CA ASP A 285 30.20 6.87 -0.78
C ASP A 285 29.93 8.28 -0.21
N PRO A 286 30.96 9.03 0.22
CA PRO A 286 30.77 10.36 0.80
C PRO A 286 30.03 11.33 -0.12
N ALA A 287 30.14 11.18 -1.44
CA ALA A 287 29.46 12.07 -2.38
C ALA A 287 27.93 11.92 -2.35
N LEU A 288 27.40 10.79 -1.85
CA LEU A 288 25.97 10.51 -1.75
C LEU A 288 25.35 10.93 -0.41
N VAL A 289 26.17 11.30 0.57
CA VAL A 289 25.73 11.63 1.94
C VAL A 289 26.30 12.95 2.47
N ASP A 290 27.19 13.62 1.72
CA ASP A 290 27.69 14.94 2.08
C ASP A 290 26.55 15.97 2.17
N GLY A 291 26.43 16.63 3.32
CA GLY A 291 25.34 17.57 3.60
C GLY A 291 23.99 16.92 3.92
N VAL A 292 23.91 15.58 4.02
CA VAL A 292 22.70 14.88 4.47
C VAL A 292 22.71 14.82 6.00
N ARG A 293 21.66 15.38 6.60
CA ARG A 293 21.40 15.37 8.04
C ARG A 293 20.81 14.05 8.52
N HIS A 294 19.78 13.58 7.82
CA HIS A 294 19.10 12.30 8.12
C HIS A 294 18.89 11.48 6.85
N THR A 295 19.01 10.16 6.97
CA THR A 295 18.54 9.20 5.95
C THR A 295 17.35 8.43 6.50
N ALA A 296 16.31 8.29 5.68
CA ALA A 296 15.11 7.52 6.01
C ALA A 296 14.56 6.80 4.78
N GLY A 297 13.28 6.47 4.78
CA GLY A 297 12.62 5.67 3.77
C GLY A 297 12.95 4.18 3.91
N GLU A 298 12.91 3.48 2.80
CA GLU A 298 13.20 2.05 2.71
C GLU A 298 14.21 1.76 1.59
N PRO A 299 14.76 0.54 1.48
CA PRO A 299 15.85 0.27 0.55
C PRO A 299 15.53 0.58 -0.91
N ARG A 300 14.26 0.60 -1.29
CA ARG A 300 13.85 0.94 -2.66
C ARG A 300 13.34 2.38 -2.83
N MET A 301 13.11 3.09 -1.74
CA MET A 301 12.68 4.49 -1.72
C MET A 301 13.36 5.24 -0.59
N VAL A 302 14.57 5.74 -0.85
CA VAL A 302 15.36 6.48 0.15
C VAL A 302 14.83 7.91 0.27
N HIS A 303 14.66 8.38 1.50
CA HIS A 303 14.45 9.79 1.81
C HIS A 303 15.75 10.39 2.37
N LEU A 304 16.18 11.52 1.84
CA LEU A 304 17.34 12.27 2.32
C LEU A 304 16.85 13.64 2.82
N TYR A 305 17.20 13.97 4.06
CA TYR A 305 16.93 15.27 4.67
C TYR A 305 18.25 16.02 4.79
N LEU A 306 18.31 17.25 4.29
CA LEU A 306 19.55 18.00 4.19
C LEU A 306 19.78 18.90 5.40
N GLU A 307 21.05 19.20 5.66
CA GLU A 307 21.39 20.34 6.52
C GLU A 307 20.93 21.66 5.88
N GLU A 308 20.65 22.66 6.69
CA GLU A 308 20.24 23.97 6.20
C GLU A 308 21.34 24.61 5.30
N GLY A 309 20.93 25.21 4.19
CA GLY A 309 21.84 25.89 3.25
C GLY A 309 22.70 24.98 2.37
N ARG A 310 22.44 23.67 2.34
CA ARG A 310 23.19 22.73 1.49
C ARG A 310 22.74 22.75 0.03
N ASP A 311 23.71 22.47 -0.84
CA ASP A 311 23.50 22.39 -2.29
C ASP A 311 22.80 21.07 -2.67
N ARG A 312 21.47 21.16 -2.77
CA ARG A 312 20.58 20.07 -3.19
C ARG A 312 20.89 19.57 -4.61
N ASP A 313 21.25 20.46 -5.51
CA ASP A 313 21.48 20.12 -6.92
C ASP A 313 22.77 19.34 -7.11
N ARG A 314 23.82 19.68 -6.34
CA ARG A 314 25.05 18.88 -6.27
C ARG A 314 24.75 17.45 -5.83
N LEU A 315 23.96 17.26 -4.78
CA LEU A 315 23.67 15.92 -4.26
C LEU A 315 22.85 15.10 -5.27
N LEU A 316 21.83 15.70 -5.89
CA LEU A 316 21.08 15.06 -6.98
C LEU A 316 21.98 14.67 -8.15
N ALA A 317 22.92 15.54 -8.54
CA ALA A 317 23.88 15.24 -9.58
C ALA A 317 24.79 14.06 -9.21
N ALA A 318 25.23 13.96 -7.95
CA ALA A 318 26.03 12.82 -7.47
C ALA A 318 25.26 11.50 -7.56
N TRP A 319 24.00 11.47 -7.09
CA TRP A 319 23.14 10.28 -7.20
C TRP A 319 22.89 9.88 -8.66
N ARG A 320 22.60 10.85 -9.53
CA ARG A 320 22.41 10.63 -10.97
C ARG A 320 23.69 10.15 -11.65
N ALA A 321 24.86 10.67 -11.29
CA ALA A 321 26.14 10.22 -11.82
C ALA A 321 26.47 8.78 -11.39
N ARG A 322 26.19 8.43 -10.13
CA ARG A 322 26.54 7.13 -9.56
C ARG A 322 25.63 5.98 -10.01
N PHE A 323 24.34 6.24 -10.19
CA PHE A 323 23.35 5.21 -10.51
C PHE A 323 22.68 5.38 -11.87
N GLY A 324 22.82 6.54 -12.52
CA GLY A 324 22.28 6.80 -13.85
C GLY A 324 20.79 6.47 -13.96
N GLY A 325 20.44 5.72 -15.01
CA GLY A 325 19.07 5.28 -15.28
C GLY A 325 18.52 4.20 -14.34
N ARG A 326 19.27 3.76 -13.32
CA ARG A 326 18.83 2.75 -12.34
C ARG A 326 18.01 3.34 -11.19
N VAL A 327 17.97 4.66 -11.06
CA VAL A 327 17.16 5.36 -10.05
C VAL A 327 16.36 6.50 -10.68
N TRP A 328 15.25 6.85 -10.05
CA TRP A 328 14.70 8.19 -10.14
C TRP A 328 15.21 8.97 -8.93
N ALA A 329 15.98 10.03 -9.18
CA ALA A 329 16.45 10.95 -8.15
C ALA A 329 15.75 12.31 -8.37
N PHE A 330 14.95 12.71 -7.40
CA PHE A 330 14.05 13.86 -7.50
C PHE A 330 13.90 14.57 -6.16
N THR A 331 13.49 15.83 -6.22
CA THR A 331 13.24 16.71 -5.08
C THR A 331 11.86 16.47 -4.46
N ARG A 332 11.65 16.97 -3.23
CA ARG A 332 10.32 17.08 -2.62
C ARG A 332 9.34 17.76 -3.59
N GLU A 333 9.71 18.90 -4.14
CA GLU A 333 8.86 19.73 -5.00
C GLU A 333 8.46 18.99 -6.29
N GLU A 334 9.38 18.25 -6.91
CA GLU A 334 9.07 17.41 -8.07
C GLU A 334 8.08 16.29 -7.71
N ALA A 335 8.21 15.67 -6.53
CA ALA A 335 7.29 14.63 -6.07
C ALA A 335 5.88 15.18 -5.80
N LEU A 336 5.80 16.35 -5.16
CA LEU A 336 4.55 17.06 -4.89
C LEU A 336 3.87 17.51 -6.18
N ALA A 337 4.62 18.10 -7.11
CA ALA A 337 4.11 18.53 -8.41
C ALA A 337 3.64 17.35 -9.28
N ALA A 338 4.29 16.19 -9.15
CA ALA A 338 3.85 14.95 -9.80
C ALA A 338 2.63 14.30 -9.14
N GLY A 339 2.18 14.82 -7.98
CA GLY A 339 1.03 14.32 -7.23
C GLY A 339 1.27 12.97 -6.55
N LEU A 340 2.53 12.56 -6.35
CA LEU A 340 2.85 11.22 -5.85
C LEU A 340 2.22 10.95 -4.48
N PHE A 341 2.20 11.94 -3.60
CA PHE A 341 1.59 11.85 -2.28
C PHE A 341 0.12 12.31 -2.24
N GLY A 342 -0.50 12.62 -3.39
CA GLY A 342 -1.76 13.37 -3.45
C GLY A 342 -1.62 14.79 -2.89
N ASP A 343 -2.73 15.38 -2.44
CA ASP A 343 -2.69 16.68 -1.76
C ASP A 343 -1.94 16.55 -0.42
N VAL A 344 -0.97 17.45 -0.18
CA VAL A 344 -0.15 17.42 1.04
C VAL A 344 -0.56 18.54 1.99
N ARG A 345 -0.87 18.17 3.23
CA ARG A 345 -1.15 19.15 4.30
C ARG A 345 0.16 19.70 4.87
N PRO A 346 0.19 20.96 5.35
CA PRO A 346 1.41 21.57 5.90
C PRO A 346 2.09 20.74 6.99
N ALA A 347 1.32 20.10 7.87
CA ALA A 347 1.85 19.26 8.95
C ALA A 347 2.57 17.98 8.49
N VAL A 348 2.44 17.60 7.21
CA VAL A 348 3.04 16.40 6.62
C VAL A 348 4.29 16.72 5.81
N GLU A 349 4.45 17.95 5.32
CA GLU A 349 5.51 18.32 4.38
C GLU A 349 6.92 18.02 4.91
N GLY A 350 7.18 18.35 6.18
CA GLY A 350 8.46 18.07 6.83
C GLY A 350 8.78 16.58 7.03
N ARG A 351 7.79 15.69 6.90
CA ARG A 351 7.98 14.22 6.96
C ARG A 351 8.45 13.62 5.63
N ILE A 352 8.37 14.38 4.54
CA ILE A 352 8.81 13.97 3.21
C ILE A 352 10.26 14.43 3.04
N GLY A 353 11.15 13.58 2.50
CA GLY A 353 12.56 13.95 2.30
C GLY A 353 12.74 15.14 1.34
N ASP A 354 13.80 15.92 1.52
CA ASP A 354 14.15 17.01 0.59
C ASP A 354 14.56 16.47 -0.78
N ILE A 355 15.24 15.31 -0.77
CA ILE A 355 15.56 14.48 -1.93
C ILE A 355 15.05 13.07 -1.69
N MET A 356 14.56 12.46 -2.77
CA MET A 356 14.05 11.10 -2.82
C MET A 356 14.76 10.31 -3.91
N ILE A 357 15.21 9.09 -3.59
CA ILE A 357 15.85 8.17 -4.52
C ILE A 357 15.02 6.87 -4.62
N ALA A 358 14.29 6.72 -5.73
CA ALA A 358 13.46 5.57 -6.01
C ALA A 358 14.19 4.60 -6.96
N ALA A 359 14.31 3.32 -6.59
CA ALA A 359 14.97 2.31 -7.42
C ALA A 359 14.12 1.94 -8.66
N ARG A 360 14.72 1.92 -9.85
CA ARG A 360 14.02 1.62 -11.13
C ARG A 360 14.06 0.15 -11.51
N ASP A 361 15.13 -0.54 -11.12
CA ASP A 361 15.41 -1.92 -11.43
C ASP A 361 15.57 -2.75 -10.14
N SER A 362 16.17 -3.94 -10.22
CA SER A 362 16.49 -4.78 -9.07
C SER A 362 17.70 -4.23 -8.29
N LEU A 363 17.50 -3.08 -7.63
CA LEU A 363 18.44 -2.37 -6.77
C LEU A 363 17.82 -2.13 -5.38
N ALA A 364 18.62 -2.26 -4.33
CA ALA A 364 18.26 -1.89 -2.98
C ALA A 364 19.41 -1.08 -2.35
N LEU A 365 19.07 0.04 -1.72
CA LEU A 365 19.98 1.08 -1.27
C LEU A 365 19.90 1.22 0.25
N TYR A 366 20.98 0.90 0.94
CA TYR A 366 21.05 0.88 2.40
C TYR A 366 21.97 1.97 2.92
N ASP A 367 21.63 2.49 4.10
CA ASP A 367 22.56 3.25 4.93
C ASP A 367 22.96 2.37 6.12
N THR A 368 24.11 1.71 6.04
CA THR A 368 24.55 0.76 7.08
C THR A 368 25.00 1.45 8.37
N ARG A 369 25.10 2.79 8.38
CA ARG A 369 25.28 3.56 9.62
C ARG A 369 24.02 3.54 10.49
N ARG A 370 22.84 3.37 9.86
CA ARG A 370 21.51 3.28 10.51
C ARG A 370 21.02 1.84 10.61
N SER A 371 21.25 1.04 9.57
CA SER A 371 20.69 -0.30 9.44
C SER A 371 21.68 -1.38 9.88
N ARG A 372 21.19 -2.41 10.57
CA ARG A 372 22.01 -3.60 10.87
C ARG A 372 22.41 -4.31 9.58
N PRO A 373 23.58 -4.96 9.50
CA PRO A 373 24.01 -5.70 8.30
C PRO A 373 23.00 -6.73 7.81
N THR A 374 22.28 -7.40 8.73
CA THR A 374 21.24 -8.38 8.40
C THR A 374 20.06 -7.80 7.62
N ALA A 375 19.86 -6.47 7.62
CA ALA A 375 18.84 -5.84 6.78
C ALA A 375 19.12 -6.04 5.28
N MET A 376 20.39 -6.20 4.90
CA MET A 376 20.79 -6.47 3.51
C MET A 376 20.55 -7.92 3.08
N GLU A 377 20.17 -8.82 3.99
CA GLU A 377 19.84 -10.21 3.66
C GLU A 377 18.46 -10.35 3.02
N VAL A 378 17.60 -9.33 3.14
CA VAL A 378 16.23 -9.31 2.60
C VAL A 378 16.26 -9.43 1.06
N VAL A 379 15.60 -10.48 0.55
CA VAL A 379 15.61 -10.88 -0.87
C VAL A 379 14.56 -10.15 -1.68
N GLY A 380 13.29 -10.38 -1.35
CA GLY A 380 12.16 -9.65 -1.92
C GLY A 380 12.13 -8.24 -1.34
N GLN A 381 11.96 -7.25 -2.21
CA GLN A 381 11.92 -5.84 -1.85
C GLN A 381 10.74 -5.15 -2.53
N HIS A 382 10.23 -4.11 -1.88
CA HIS A 382 9.22 -3.19 -2.42
C HIS A 382 9.49 -1.76 -1.91
N GLY A 383 8.65 -0.79 -2.31
CA GLY A 383 8.69 0.60 -1.85
C GLY A 383 8.77 1.65 -2.97
N SER A 384 9.26 1.27 -4.14
CA SER A 384 9.51 2.18 -5.26
C SER A 384 8.32 2.32 -6.23
N LEU A 385 8.53 3.07 -7.30
CA LEU A 385 7.54 3.43 -8.32
C LEU A 385 7.38 2.37 -9.43
N THR A 386 8.07 1.22 -9.34
CA THR A 386 8.01 0.22 -10.41
C THR A 386 6.65 -0.48 -10.46
N LYS A 387 6.21 -0.87 -11.65
CA LYS A 387 4.94 -1.61 -11.83
C LYS A 387 4.87 -2.92 -11.02
N ALA A 388 6.01 -3.57 -10.77
CA ALA A 388 6.06 -4.79 -9.99
C ALA A 388 5.65 -4.56 -8.52
N GLU A 389 5.88 -3.35 -8.01
CA GLU A 389 5.63 -2.96 -6.62
C GLU A 389 4.29 -2.25 -6.47
N ARG A 390 3.91 -1.40 -7.44
CA ARG A 390 2.71 -0.56 -7.30
C ARG A 390 1.43 -1.12 -7.92
N GLU A 391 1.47 -2.12 -8.80
CA GLU A 391 0.25 -2.71 -9.37
C GLU A 391 -0.16 -3.94 -8.54
N VAL A 392 -1.30 -3.85 -7.87
CA VAL A 392 -1.87 -4.94 -7.04
C VAL A 392 -3.17 -5.46 -7.66
N PRO A 393 -3.51 -6.76 -7.49
CA PRO A 393 -4.75 -7.30 -8.05
C PRO A 393 -5.96 -6.74 -7.29
N LEU A 394 -7.10 -6.70 -7.97
CA LEU A 394 -8.40 -6.59 -7.32
C LEU A 394 -9.31 -7.65 -7.92
N LEU A 395 -9.63 -8.67 -7.13
CA LEU A 395 -10.59 -9.71 -7.50
C LEU A 395 -11.88 -9.51 -6.72
N PHE A 396 -13.00 -9.60 -7.41
CA PHE A 396 -14.33 -9.54 -6.81
C PHE A 396 -15.12 -10.82 -7.13
N PHE A 397 -15.76 -11.40 -6.12
CA PHE A 397 -16.69 -12.51 -6.28
C PHE A 397 -17.64 -12.59 -5.08
N GLN A 398 -18.68 -13.41 -5.18
CA GLN A 398 -19.63 -13.64 -4.08
C GLN A 398 -19.42 -15.01 -3.45
N ALA A 399 -19.58 -15.10 -2.13
CA ALA A 399 -19.55 -16.37 -1.43
C ALA A 399 -20.70 -17.28 -1.89
N GLY A 400 -20.39 -18.56 -2.13
CA GLY A 400 -21.36 -19.58 -2.49
C GLY A 400 -22.22 -20.08 -1.32
N GLY A 401 -21.81 -19.79 -0.08
CA GLY A 401 -22.48 -20.28 1.13
C GLY A 401 -22.04 -21.68 1.55
N LYS A 402 -22.34 -22.04 2.80
CA LYS A 402 -22.21 -23.43 3.25
C LYS A 402 -23.18 -24.28 2.44
N GLY A 403 -22.66 -25.21 1.64
CA GLY A 403 -23.47 -26.24 0.99
C GLY A 403 -24.28 -27.03 2.03
N PRO A 404 -25.38 -27.68 1.63
CA PRO A 404 -26.16 -28.50 2.56
C PRO A 404 -25.22 -29.51 3.24
N ARG A 405 -25.25 -29.55 4.57
CA ARG A 405 -24.54 -30.59 5.34
C ARG A 405 -25.02 -31.92 4.78
N ARG A 406 -24.12 -32.67 4.11
CA ARG A 406 -24.37 -34.08 3.82
C ARG A 406 -24.45 -34.77 5.18
N GLY A 407 -25.68 -35.08 5.58
CA GLY A 407 -25.99 -35.81 6.81
C GLY A 407 -25.57 -37.26 6.75
#